data_AF-A0A497H243-F1
#
_entry.id   AF-A0A497H243-F1
#
_cell.length_a   1.000
_cell.length_b   1.000
_cell.length_c   1.000
_cell.angle_alpha   90.00
_cell.angle_beta   90.00
_cell.angle_gamma   90.00
#
_symmetry.space_group_name_H-M   'P 1'
#
loop_
_entity.id
_entity.type
_entity.pdbx_description
1 polymer ?
#
loop_
_entity_poly.entity_id
_entity_poly.type
_entity_poly.pdbx_seq_one_letter_code
_entity_poly.pdbx_strand_id
1 'polypeptide(L)'
;MEHLEYRVAITFIILVAMYSHMKKTGRKKLLAKVTNLRGILFHIAGISCLIWFLIRTVPAPHRYQYPCQQISRTVALGYIAYWSVLFIGISLWLRQVKVKMASLVPAVLMVVMVGGMAFGSGFFDAETSAPHWTPVAKDPMGTPVGIHPGRVVWVWNPDATESEQSGYWWEAENNNQTVITQMFSSALRALTGEEDERASWDALFTHFNEMHGKGEIRYQQGERIAIKINMNNCWSYGNPYTREDNDRDASPYVVKALLRQLVNVAGVPQEDITIYDASRPIPNWFYNRVYYEEYPADSPVPEFPGVHFADSTGGAPGREKVVASTEKIYFADGTVRTLPTCVTEAEYIINIPLLKMHPINNGVTLSGKNMFGTWMEPVEDIHPYHESGQIMGNPAPQVDLLCHEQIGGKTFLYLG
;
A
#
# COMPACT_ATOMS: atom_id res chain seq x y z
N MET A 1 40.69 -36.45 9.17
CA MET A 1 40.47 -35.48 10.27
C MET A 1 41.76 -35.06 10.96
N GLU A 2 42.83 -35.88 10.96
CA GLU A 2 44.11 -35.54 11.64
C GLU A 2 44.89 -34.35 11.07
N HIS A 3 44.71 -33.99 9.79
CA HIS A 3 45.42 -32.84 9.19
C HIS A 3 44.80 -31.46 9.48
N LEU A 4 43.57 -31.40 10.02
CA LEU A 4 42.91 -30.13 10.35
C LEU A 4 43.27 -29.67 11.77
N GLU A 5 43.38 -30.61 12.71
CA GLU A 5 43.80 -30.33 14.10
C GLU A 5 45.25 -29.84 14.18
N TYR A 6 46.14 -30.39 13.34
CA TYR A 6 47.54 -29.98 13.28
C TYR A 6 47.73 -28.52 12.78
N ARG A 7 46.84 -28.04 11.91
CA ARG A 7 46.93 -26.68 11.32
C ARG A 7 46.34 -25.61 12.24
N VAL A 8 45.30 -25.95 13.01
CA VAL A 8 44.76 -25.07 14.07
C VAL A 8 45.75 -24.97 15.23
N ALA A 9 46.38 -26.08 15.62
CA ALA A 9 47.40 -26.11 16.66
C ALA A 9 48.63 -25.24 16.30
N ILE A 10 49.13 -25.33 15.06
CA ILE A 10 50.28 -24.52 14.61
C ILE A 10 49.95 -23.02 14.58
N THR A 11 48.74 -22.65 14.15
CA THR A 11 48.30 -21.23 14.13
C THR A 11 48.16 -20.67 15.54
N PHE A 12 47.66 -21.48 16.48
CA PHE A 12 47.56 -21.11 17.89
C PHE A 12 48.94 -21.00 18.56
N ILE A 13 49.88 -21.91 18.24
CA ILE A 13 51.26 -21.89 18.74
C ILE A 13 52.02 -20.65 18.21
N ILE A 14 51.81 -20.26 16.95
CA ILE A 14 52.44 -19.05 16.38
C ILE A 14 51.88 -17.78 17.04
N LEU A 15 50.57 -17.70 17.28
CA LEU A 15 49.94 -16.58 18.00
C LEU A 15 50.42 -16.49 19.45
N VAL A 16 50.58 -17.63 20.13
CA VAL A 16 51.11 -17.71 21.51
C VAL A 16 52.59 -17.36 21.57
N ALA A 17 53.40 -17.76 20.58
CA ALA A 17 54.81 -17.40 20.47
C ALA A 17 55.02 -15.91 20.15
N MET A 18 54.20 -15.33 19.27
CA MET A 18 54.20 -13.89 19.01
C MET A 18 53.76 -13.08 20.25
N TYR A 19 52.77 -13.59 20.99
CA TYR A 19 52.37 -13.01 22.28
C TYR A 19 53.50 -13.10 23.31
N SER A 20 54.22 -14.22 23.41
CA SER A 20 55.29 -14.45 24.38
C SER A 20 56.57 -13.62 24.11
N HIS A 21 56.79 -13.14 22.88
CA HIS A 21 57.94 -12.30 22.51
C HIS A 21 57.69 -10.79 22.55
N MET A 22 56.45 -10.33 22.71
CA MET A 22 56.18 -8.90 22.95
C MET A 22 56.56 -8.47 24.37
N LYS A 23 57.31 -7.37 24.51
CA LYS A 23 57.57 -6.70 25.80
C LYS A 23 56.24 -6.46 26.54
N LYS A 24 56.23 -6.59 27.88
CA LYS A 24 55.03 -6.43 28.76
C LYS A 24 54.21 -5.16 28.45
N THR A 25 54.86 -4.07 28.05
CA THR A 25 54.25 -2.80 27.62
C THR A 25 53.54 -2.88 26.26
N GLY A 26 54.01 -3.70 25.33
CA GLY A 26 53.36 -3.97 24.04
C GLY A 26 52.11 -4.85 24.19
N ARG A 27 52.13 -5.84 25.09
CA ARG A 27 50.96 -6.69 25.40
C ARG A 27 49.79 -5.88 25.98
N LYS A 28 50.07 -5.00 26.94
CA LYS A 28 49.03 -4.12 27.54
C LYS A 28 48.46 -3.11 26.52
N LYS A 29 49.29 -2.55 25.63
CA LYS A 29 48.83 -1.64 24.57
C LYS A 29 48.01 -2.34 23.48
N LEU A 30 48.34 -3.59 23.14
CA LEU A 30 47.58 -4.38 22.17
C LEU A 30 46.22 -4.81 22.76
N LEU A 31 46.19 -5.32 23.99
CA LEU A 31 44.94 -5.64 24.69
C LEU A 31 44.04 -4.40 24.86
N ALA A 32 44.60 -3.25 25.26
CA ALA A 32 43.84 -2.01 25.38
C ALA A 32 43.29 -1.46 24.04
N LYS A 33 43.93 -1.80 22.91
CA LYS A 33 43.44 -1.47 21.56
C LYS A 33 42.36 -2.44 21.08
N VAL A 34 42.47 -3.73 21.42
CA VAL A 34 41.49 -4.77 21.07
C VAL A 34 40.21 -4.66 21.92
N THR A 35 40.29 -4.05 23.11
CA THR A 35 39.11 -3.72 23.94
C THR A 35 38.56 -2.31 23.71
N ASN A 36 38.97 -1.62 22.64
CA ASN A 36 38.43 -0.30 22.31
C ASN A 36 36.99 -0.44 21.81
N LEU A 37 36.03 -0.01 22.62
CA LEU A 37 34.60 -0.06 22.35
C LEU A 37 34.25 0.46 20.95
N ARG A 38 34.95 1.51 20.47
CA ARG A 38 34.72 2.08 19.12
C ARG A 38 35.07 1.11 17.99
N GLY A 39 36.12 0.30 18.15
CA GLY A 39 36.50 -0.71 17.17
C GLY A 39 35.52 -1.88 17.12
N ILE A 40 35.05 -2.32 18.29
CA ILE A 40 34.02 -3.36 18.40
C ILE A 40 32.71 -2.87 17.75
N LEU A 41 32.30 -1.63 18.05
CA LEU A 41 31.10 -1.03 17.47
C LEU A 41 31.19 -0.89 15.94
N PHE A 42 32.37 -0.56 15.40
CA PHE A 42 32.59 -0.52 13.95
C PHE A 42 32.32 -1.88 13.29
N HIS A 43 32.85 -2.97 13.86
CA HIS A 43 32.64 -4.32 13.33
C HIS A 43 31.18 -4.78 13.45
N ILE A 44 30.53 -4.52 14.58
CA ILE A 44 29.12 -4.84 14.77
C ILE A 44 28.27 -4.05 13.77
N ALA A 45 28.46 -2.74 13.65
CA ALA A 45 27.72 -1.90 12.72
C ALA A 45 27.90 -2.33 11.26
N GLY A 46 29.15 -2.61 10.84
CA GLY A 46 29.45 -3.05 9.48
C GLY A 46 28.80 -4.38 9.11
N ILE A 47 28.89 -5.39 10.00
CA ILE A 47 28.26 -6.71 9.79
C ILE A 47 26.74 -6.61 9.83
N SER A 48 26.17 -5.91 10.82
CA SER A 48 24.72 -5.73 10.93
C SER A 48 24.14 -5.00 9.73
N CYS A 49 24.80 -3.95 9.23
CA CYS A 49 24.35 -3.25 8.02
C CYS A 49 24.45 -4.14 6.78
N LEU A 50 25.53 -4.92 6.63
CA LEU A 50 25.68 -5.86 5.52
C LEU A 50 24.58 -6.92 5.54
N ILE A 51 24.34 -7.57 6.69
CA ILE A 51 23.31 -8.59 6.85
C ILE A 51 21.92 -8.00 6.61
N TRP A 52 21.61 -6.86 7.22
CA TRP A 52 20.30 -6.23 7.09
C TRP A 52 20.03 -5.76 5.65
N PHE A 53 21.05 -5.22 4.98
CA PHE A 53 20.97 -4.88 3.56
C PHE A 53 20.65 -6.12 2.74
N LEU A 54 21.45 -7.19 2.86
CA LEU A 54 21.24 -8.43 2.10
C LEU A 54 19.86 -9.06 2.39
N ILE A 55 19.45 -9.18 3.65
CA ILE A 55 18.15 -9.77 4.01
C ILE A 55 16.98 -8.97 3.43
N ARG A 56 17.09 -7.64 3.33
CA ARG A 56 15.98 -6.80 2.87
C ARG A 56 15.96 -6.64 1.36
N THR A 57 17.12 -6.49 0.73
CA THR A 57 17.23 -6.21 -0.70
C THR A 57 17.30 -7.47 -1.55
N VAL A 58 17.88 -8.58 -1.08
CA VAL A 58 17.90 -9.84 -1.86
C VAL A 58 16.49 -10.35 -2.19
N PRO A 59 15.52 -10.37 -1.25
CA PRO A 59 14.16 -10.78 -1.57
C PRO A 59 13.35 -9.74 -2.36
N ALA A 60 13.78 -8.47 -2.35
CA ALA A 60 13.04 -7.36 -2.95
C ALA A 60 14.01 -6.22 -3.33
N PRO A 61 14.59 -6.26 -4.54
CA PRO A 61 15.71 -5.42 -4.93
C PRO A 61 15.44 -3.92 -4.84
N HIS A 62 14.26 -3.47 -5.29
CA HIS A 62 13.83 -2.05 -5.27
C HIS A 62 13.99 -1.39 -3.89
N ARG A 63 13.99 -2.17 -2.80
CA ARG A 63 14.19 -1.66 -1.43
C ARG A 63 15.55 -1.01 -1.22
N TYR A 64 16.53 -1.17 -2.13
CA TYR A 64 17.80 -0.45 -2.06
C TYR A 64 17.61 1.08 -2.08
N GLN A 65 16.50 1.56 -2.63
CA GLN A 65 16.16 2.98 -2.72
C GLN A 65 15.68 3.56 -1.39
N TYR A 66 15.26 2.73 -0.44
CA TYR A 66 14.76 3.21 0.85
C TYR A 66 15.89 3.93 1.62
N PRO A 67 15.64 5.10 2.24
CA PRO A 67 16.69 5.89 2.91
C PRO A 67 17.52 5.07 3.91
N CYS A 68 16.84 4.21 4.66
CA CYS A 68 17.48 3.35 5.66
C CYS A 68 18.37 2.26 5.04
N GLN A 69 18.02 1.78 3.84
CA GLN A 69 18.83 0.84 3.05
C GLN A 69 20.00 1.54 2.35
N GLN A 70 19.85 2.80 1.94
CA GLN A 70 20.95 3.59 1.40
C GLN A 70 22.05 3.85 2.45
N ILE A 71 21.66 4.16 3.69
CA ILE A 71 22.59 4.28 4.82
C ILE A 71 23.28 2.94 5.10
N SER A 72 22.49 1.86 5.20
CA SER A 72 23.01 0.51 5.43
C SER A 72 24.03 0.09 4.36
N ARG A 73 23.71 0.35 3.09
CA ARG A 73 24.60 0.11 1.93
C ARG A 73 25.90 0.88 2.08
N THR A 74 25.84 2.15 2.44
CA THR A 74 27.02 3.01 2.58
C THR A 74 27.95 2.49 3.68
N VAL A 75 27.40 2.13 4.83
CA VAL A 75 28.17 1.55 5.95
C VAL A 75 28.74 0.18 5.59
N ALA A 76 27.95 -0.68 4.94
CA ALA A 76 28.39 -2.00 4.50
C ALA A 76 29.52 -1.93 3.45
N LEU A 77 29.42 -1.03 2.47
CA LEU A 77 30.46 -0.81 1.46
C LEU A 77 31.76 -0.27 2.10
N GLY A 78 31.65 0.66 3.05
CA GLY A 78 32.79 1.13 3.83
C GLY A 78 33.47 0.00 4.62
N TYR A 79 32.69 -0.92 5.19
CA TYR A 79 33.20 -2.08 5.90
C TYR A 79 33.92 -3.08 4.98
N ILE A 80 33.37 -3.34 3.79
CA ILE A 80 34.01 -4.16 2.76
C ILE A 80 35.32 -3.52 2.29
N ALA A 81 35.32 -2.20 2.06
CA ALA A 81 36.51 -1.47 1.65
C ALA A 81 37.62 -1.54 2.72
N TYR A 82 37.27 -1.39 4.00
CA TYR A 82 38.22 -1.55 5.12
C TYR A 82 38.92 -2.90 5.09
N TRP A 83 38.15 -4.00 4.99
CA TRP A 83 38.73 -5.34 4.92
C TRP A 83 39.53 -5.57 3.64
N SER A 84 39.09 -5.02 2.52
CA SER A 84 39.80 -5.11 1.24
C SER A 84 41.20 -4.49 1.33
N VAL A 85 41.30 -3.28 1.90
CA VAL A 85 42.59 -2.60 2.13
C VAL A 85 43.47 -3.40 3.08
N LEU A 86 42.90 -3.92 4.17
CA LEU A 86 43.64 -4.74 5.14
C LEU A 86 44.20 -6.02 4.49
N PHE A 87 43.38 -6.71 3.69
CA PHE A 87 43.80 -7.93 2.98
C PHE A 87 44.85 -7.65 1.92
N ILE A 88 44.79 -6.51 1.21
CA ILE A 88 45.86 -6.07 0.30
C ILE A 88 47.15 -5.81 1.08
N GLY A 89 47.08 -5.12 2.21
CA GLY A 89 48.25 -4.87 3.07
C GLY A 89 48.88 -6.16 3.60
N ILE A 90 48.07 -7.11 4.06
CA ILE A 90 48.53 -8.44 4.50
C ILE A 90 49.15 -9.20 3.32
N SER A 91 48.56 -9.13 2.13
CA SER A 91 49.09 -9.75 0.92
C SER A 91 50.47 -9.21 0.53
N LEU A 92 50.65 -7.88 0.57
CA LEU A 92 51.94 -7.23 0.32
C LEU A 92 52.99 -7.58 1.38
N TRP A 93 52.60 -7.64 2.66
CA TRP A 93 53.48 -8.05 3.74
C TRP A 93 53.90 -9.51 3.60
N LEU A 94 52.96 -10.41 3.32
CA LEU A 94 53.23 -11.84 3.09
C LEU A 94 54.14 -12.08 1.89
N ARG A 95 54.13 -11.21 0.85
CA ARG A 95 55.12 -11.26 -0.24
C ARG A 95 56.55 -10.95 0.22
N GLN A 96 56.73 -10.15 1.27
CA GLN A 96 58.04 -9.85 1.84
C GLN A 96 58.55 -10.95 2.78
N VAL A 97 57.65 -11.69 3.42
CA VAL A 97 58.01 -12.84 4.25
C VAL A 97 58.15 -14.07 3.35
N LYS A 98 59.37 -14.61 3.18
CA LYS A 98 59.68 -15.80 2.34
C LYS A 98 59.09 -17.11 2.89
N VAL A 99 57.78 -17.17 3.13
CA VAL A 99 57.07 -18.37 3.55
C VAL A 99 56.60 -19.11 2.30
N LYS A 100 56.97 -20.39 2.15
CA LYS A 100 56.74 -21.18 0.91
C LYS A 100 55.28 -21.26 0.44
N MET A 101 54.30 -20.93 1.28
CA MET A 101 52.85 -20.92 0.97
C MET A 101 52.24 -19.51 0.84
N ALA A 102 53.01 -18.44 1.07
CA ALA A 102 52.55 -17.05 1.00
C ALA A 102 52.24 -16.58 -0.44
N SER A 103 52.71 -17.31 -1.46
CA SER A 103 52.44 -17.01 -2.87
C SER A 103 51.00 -17.28 -3.31
N LEU A 104 50.24 -18.11 -2.57
CA LEU A 104 48.88 -18.51 -2.93
C LEU A 104 47.79 -17.62 -2.33
N VAL A 105 48.05 -16.95 -1.21
CA VAL A 105 47.08 -16.07 -0.52
C VAL A 105 46.62 -14.89 -1.39
N PRO A 106 47.51 -14.18 -2.12
CA PRO A 106 47.08 -13.13 -3.05
C PRO A 106 46.18 -13.67 -4.17
N ALA A 107 46.47 -14.88 -4.67
CA ALA A 107 45.70 -15.51 -5.73
C ALA A 107 44.30 -15.91 -5.27
N VAL A 108 44.17 -16.49 -4.07
CA VAL A 108 42.86 -16.85 -3.49
C VAL A 108 42.01 -15.61 -3.23
N LEU A 109 42.59 -14.55 -2.65
CA LEU A 109 41.87 -13.29 -2.41
C LEU A 109 41.43 -12.65 -3.73
N MET A 110 42.27 -12.69 -4.77
CA MET A 110 41.93 -12.19 -6.10
C MET A 110 40.81 -13.02 -6.74
N VAL A 111 40.83 -14.35 -6.59
CA VAL A 111 39.74 -15.23 -7.07
C VAL A 111 38.42 -14.95 -6.34
N VAL A 112 38.45 -14.72 -5.02
CA VAL A 112 37.24 -14.34 -4.27
C VAL A 112 36.73 -12.96 -4.70
N MET A 113 37.62 -12.00 -4.95
CA MET A 113 37.25 -10.65 -5.37
C MET A 113 36.68 -10.64 -6.79
N VAL A 114 37.33 -11.34 -7.73
CA VAL A 114 36.87 -11.48 -9.12
C VAL A 114 35.60 -12.33 -9.19
N GLY A 115 35.52 -13.42 -8.41
CA GLY A 115 34.31 -14.23 -8.29
C GLY A 115 33.14 -13.43 -7.70
N GLY A 116 33.39 -12.61 -6.68
CA GLY A 116 32.39 -11.70 -6.13
C GLY A 116 31.94 -10.62 -7.11
N MET A 117 32.87 -10.05 -7.90
CA MET A 117 32.54 -9.09 -8.96
C MET A 117 31.76 -9.72 -10.11
N ALA A 118 32.13 -10.92 -10.57
CA ALA A 118 31.44 -11.63 -11.65
C ALA A 118 30.06 -12.13 -11.21
N PHE A 119 29.94 -12.61 -9.97
CA PHE A 119 28.65 -12.97 -9.40
C PHE A 119 27.75 -11.73 -9.22
N GLY A 120 28.33 -10.63 -8.74
CA GLY A 120 27.64 -9.34 -8.63
C GLY A 120 27.16 -8.82 -9.97
N SER A 121 28.02 -8.80 -11.01
CA SER A 121 27.66 -8.32 -12.34
C SER A 121 26.57 -9.18 -12.98
N GLY A 122 26.63 -10.51 -12.87
CA GLY A 122 25.57 -11.39 -13.34
C GLY A 122 24.24 -11.18 -12.60
N PHE A 123 24.28 -10.86 -11.30
CA PHE A 123 23.10 -10.51 -10.52
C PHE A 123 22.50 -9.16 -10.91
N PHE A 124 23.31 -8.14 -11.16
CA PHE A 124 22.84 -6.81 -11.57
C PHE A 124 22.41 -6.75 -13.05
N ASP A 125 23.04 -7.53 -13.93
CA ASP A 125 22.63 -7.65 -15.34
C ASP A 125 21.28 -8.38 -15.47
N ALA A 126 21.00 -9.37 -14.61
CA ALA A 126 19.72 -10.07 -14.58
C ALA A 126 18.53 -9.15 -14.21
N GLU A 127 18.79 -7.99 -13.58
CA GLU A 127 17.77 -7.03 -13.14
C GLU A 127 17.57 -5.88 -14.12
N THR A 128 18.63 -5.39 -14.77
CA THR A 128 18.50 -4.39 -15.84
C THR A 128 17.89 -4.96 -17.12
N SER A 129 17.86 -6.29 -17.24
CA SER A 129 17.22 -7.03 -18.34
C SER A 129 15.84 -7.61 -18.00
N ALA A 130 15.29 -7.33 -16.80
CA ALA A 130 13.87 -7.52 -16.59
C ALA A 130 13.15 -6.69 -17.68
N PRO A 131 12.44 -7.32 -18.63
CA PRO A 131 11.91 -6.60 -19.78
C PRO A 131 11.01 -5.50 -19.23
N HIS A 132 11.31 -4.25 -19.61
CA HIS A 132 10.43 -3.13 -19.32
C HIS A 132 9.06 -3.49 -19.88
N TRP A 133 8.13 -3.85 -18.99
CA TRP A 133 6.79 -4.21 -19.40
C TRP A 133 6.17 -2.95 -19.98
N THR A 134 6.00 -2.96 -21.29
CA THR A 134 5.32 -1.88 -21.99
C THR A 134 3.88 -2.33 -22.13
N PRO A 135 2.90 -1.64 -21.50
CA PRO A 135 1.50 -1.99 -21.66
C PRO A 135 1.16 -2.01 -23.14
N VAL A 136 0.72 -3.16 -23.64
CA VAL A 136 0.12 -3.25 -24.97
C VAL A 136 -1.29 -2.73 -24.84
N ALA A 137 -1.56 -1.56 -25.43
CA ALA A 137 -2.91 -1.02 -25.49
C ALA A 137 -3.81 -2.06 -26.16
N LYS A 138 -4.85 -2.50 -25.45
CA LYS A 138 -5.89 -3.34 -26.02
C LYS A 138 -6.97 -2.42 -26.59
N ASP A 139 -7.61 -2.86 -27.66
CA ASP A 139 -8.83 -2.21 -28.12
C ASP A 139 -9.88 -2.27 -26.99
N PRO A 140 -10.66 -1.20 -26.79
CA PRO A 140 -11.74 -1.21 -25.82
C PRO A 140 -12.72 -2.34 -26.15
N MET A 141 -13.14 -3.07 -25.12
CA MET A 141 -14.10 -4.16 -25.26
C MET A 141 -15.48 -3.73 -24.77
N GLY A 142 -16.53 -4.14 -25.49
CA GLY A 142 -17.92 -3.86 -25.14
C GLY A 142 -18.46 -2.55 -25.72
N THR A 143 -19.67 -2.20 -25.32
CA THR A 143 -20.32 -0.94 -25.69
C THR A 143 -20.01 0.12 -24.62
N PRO A 144 -19.42 1.27 -24.97
CA PRO A 144 -19.14 2.32 -24.00
C PRO A 144 -20.44 2.91 -23.42
N VAL A 145 -20.43 3.22 -22.13
CA VAL A 145 -21.57 3.77 -21.38
C VAL A 145 -21.18 5.03 -20.60
N GLY A 146 -22.17 5.73 -20.04
CA GLY A 146 -22.03 6.96 -19.28
C GLY A 146 -22.41 8.21 -20.08
N ILE A 147 -22.53 9.33 -19.37
CA ILE A 147 -22.94 10.65 -19.92
C ILE A 147 -22.13 11.04 -21.17
N HIS A 148 -20.84 10.71 -21.17
CA HIS A 148 -19.99 10.67 -22.36
C HIS A 148 -19.45 9.25 -22.50
N PRO A 149 -19.94 8.46 -23.49
CA PRO A 149 -19.65 7.03 -23.56
C PRO A 149 -18.16 6.70 -23.46
N GLY A 150 -17.80 5.91 -22.44
CA GLY A 150 -16.44 5.41 -22.23
C GLY A 150 -15.45 6.44 -21.69
N ARG A 151 -15.91 7.65 -21.32
CA ARG A 151 -15.06 8.67 -20.73
C ARG A 151 -14.62 8.27 -19.33
N VAL A 152 -13.31 8.31 -19.11
CA VAL A 152 -12.67 8.24 -17.79
C VAL A 152 -11.82 9.48 -17.63
N VAL A 153 -11.91 10.12 -16.48
CA VAL A 153 -11.15 11.34 -16.17
C VAL A 153 -10.17 11.03 -15.05
N TRP A 154 -8.95 11.51 -15.21
CA TRP A 154 -7.94 11.49 -14.18
C TRP A 154 -7.39 12.89 -13.98
N VAL A 155 -7.37 13.34 -12.74
CA VAL A 155 -6.77 14.61 -12.34
C VAL A 155 -5.66 14.31 -11.36
N TRP A 156 -4.50 14.90 -11.59
CA TRP A 156 -3.33 14.74 -10.73
C TRP A 156 -2.81 16.12 -10.32
N ASN A 157 -2.55 16.29 -9.04
CA ASN A 157 -1.88 17.47 -8.48
C ASN A 157 -0.88 17.00 -7.41
N PRO A 158 0.42 17.31 -7.55
CA PRO A 158 1.43 16.92 -6.57
C PRO A 158 1.24 17.58 -5.19
N ASP A 159 0.54 18.71 -5.12
CA ASP A 159 0.29 19.45 -3.88
C ASP A 159 -0.89 18.87 -3.07
N ALA A 160 -1.51 17.78 -3.54
CA ALA A 160 -2.63 17.14 -2.88
C ALA A 160 -2.23 16.38 -1.61
N THR A 161 -1.01 15.82 -1.61
CA THR A 161 -0.48 14.98 -0.53
C THR A 161 1.02 15.17 -0.39
N GLU A 162 1.54 15.06 0.82
CA GLU A 162 2.97 15.11 1.06
C GLU A 162 3.69 13.86 0.53
N SER A 163 4.81 14.08 -0.18
CA SER A 163 5.64 12.99 -0.71
C SER A 163 6.44 12.29 0.38
N GLU A 164 6.86 13.03 1.41
CA GLU A 164 7.60 12.53 2.57
C GLU A 164 6.71 12.60 3.80
N GLN A 165 6.01 11.51 4.10
CA GLN A 165 5.04 11.45 5.17
C GLN A 165 5.72 11.43 6.56
N SER A 166 5.16 12.21 7.48
CA SER A 166 5.36 12.00 8.93
C SER A 166 4.16 11.23 9.46
N GLY A 167 4.38 10.29 10.39
CA GLY A 167 3.28 9.55 11.03
C GLY A 167 2.46 8.68 10.07
N TYR A 168 1.13 8.87 10.09
CA TYR A 168 0.19 8.11 9.27
C TYR A 168 -0.25 8.86 8.03
N TRP A 169 -0.38 8.17 6.89
CA TRP A 169 -0.71 8.80 5.61
C TRP A 169 -2.03 9.59 5.59
N TRP A 170 -2.97 9.23 6.47
CA TRP A 170 -4.28 9.86 6.59
C TRP A 170 -4.27 11.05 7.54
N GLU A 171 -3.15 11.41 8.15
CA GLU A 171 -3.03 12.60 9.00
C GLU A 171 -3.16 13.91 8.21
N ALA A 172 -3.59 14.97 8.90
CA ALA A 172 -3.97 16.22 8.26
C ALA A 172 -2.77 16.94 7.63
N GLU A 173 -1.61 16.88 8.28
CA GLU A 173 -0.35 17.38 7.75
C GLU A 173 0.08 16.73 6.44
N ASN A 174 -0.40 15.52 6.14
CA ASN A 174 -0.03 14.78 4.93
C ASN A 174 -1.02 15.00 3.76
N ASN A 175 -2.11 15.75 3.96
CA ASN A 175 -3.20 15.89 2.99
C ASN A 175 -3.69 17.33 2.87
N ASN A 176 -3.74 17.86 1.65
CA ASN A 176 -4.25 19.19 1.37
C ASN A 176 -5.71 19.12 0.89
N GLN A 177 -6.66 19.28 1.83
CA GLN A 177 -8.10 19.21 1.54
C GLN A 177 -8.55 20.22 0.48
N THR A 178 -7.96 21.41 0.42
CA THR A 178 -8.31 22.43 -0.59
C THR A 178 -7.94 21.97 -1.99
N VAL A 179 -6.71 21.47 -2.16
CA VAL A 179 -6.24 20.93 -3.45
C VAL A 179 -7.07 19.70 -3.85
N ILE A 180 -7.34 18.78 -2.92
CA ILE A 180 -8.18 17.59 -3.18
C ILE A 180 -9.60 18.01 -3.62
N THR A 181 -10.18 19.04 -3.00
CA THR A 181 -11.49 19.59 -3.39
C THR A 181 -11.47 20.17 -4.82
N GLN A 182 -10.40 20.90 -5.17
CA GLN A 182 -10.23 21.45 -6.51
C GLN A 182 -10.02 20.37 -7.57
N MET A 183 -9.27 19.31 -7.24
CA MET A 183 -9.11 18.15 -8.10
C MET A 183 -10.46 17.46 -8.36
N PHE A 184 -11.27 17.28 -7.31
CA PHE A 184 -12.60 16.71 -7.44
C PHE A 184 -13.49 17.55 -8.37
N SER A 185 -13.57 18.87 -8.13
CA SER A 185 -14.36 19.79 -8.98
C SER A 185 -13.91 19.75 -10.44
N SER A 186 -12.60 19.71 -10.68
CA SER A 186 -12.04 19.63 -12.03
C SER A 186 -12.36 18.28 -12.69
N ALA A 187 -12.29 17.19 -11.94
CA ALA A 187 -12.62 15.86 -12.42
C ALA A 187 -14.10 15.74 -12.77
N LEU A 188 -14.98 16.27 -11.91
CA LEU A 188 -16.43 16.27 -12.10
C LEU A 188 -16.82 17.02 -13.38
N ARG A 189 -16.33 18.25 -13.56
CA ARG A 189 -16.60 19.06 -14.77
C ARG A 189 -16.04 18.42 -16.03
N ALA A 190 -14.84 17.85 -15.98
CA ALA A 190 -14.28 17.14 -17.14
C ALA A 190 -15.06 15.86 -17.46
N LEU A 191 -15.58 15.16 -16.45
CA LEU A 191 -16.36 13.94 -16.64
C LEU A 191 -17.70 14.25 -17.34
N THR A 192 -18.37 15.30 -16.93
CA THR A 192 -19.69 15.71 -17.44
C THR A 192 -19.62 16.61 -18.68
N GLY A 193 -18.50 17.31 -18.87
CA GLY A 193 -18.36 18.34 -19.91
C GLY A 193 -19.04 19.67 -19.56
N GLU A 194 -19.51 19.84 -18.32
CA GLU A 194 -20.21 21.04 -17.87
C GLU A 194 -19.25 22.09 -17.30
N GLU A 195 -19.67 23.36 -17.30
CA GLU A 195 -18.81 24.49 -16.89
C GLU A 195 -18.70 24.65 -15.36
N ASP A 196 -19.73 24.21 -14.62
CA ASP A 196 -19.79 24.28 -13.17
C ASP A 196 -20.26 22.96 -12.52
N GLU A 197 -20.05 22.86 -11.22
CA GLU A 197 -20.30 21.66 -10.45
C GLU A 197 -21.79 21.35 -10.28
N ARG A 198 -22.66 22.37 -10.20
CA ARG A 198 -24.10 22.16 -10.06
C ARG A 198 -24.68 21.60 -11.36
N ALA A 199 -24.32 22.18 -12.50
CA ALA A 199 -24.66 21.65 -13.82
C ALA A 199 -24.14 20.21 -14.00
N SER A 200 -22.91 19.94 -13.53
CA SER A 200 -22.34 18.60 -13.56
C SER A 200 -23.16 17.56 -12.78
N TRP A 201 -23.57 17.87 -11.55
CA TRP A 201 -24.42 16.97 -10.77
C TRP A 201 -25.80 16.78 -11.39
N ASP A 202 -26.45 17.88 -11.82
CA ASP A 202 -27.73 17.83 -12.52
C ASP A 202 -27.66 16.91 -13.74
N ALA A 203 -26.59 17.01 -14.53
CA ALA A 203 -26.38 16.18 -15.71
C ALA A 203 -26.15 14.70 -15.38
N LEU A 204 -25.37 14.39 -14.33
CA LEU A 204 -25.17 13.01 -13.88
C LEU A 204 -26.48 12.36 -13.41
N PHE A 205 -27.26 13.05 -12.57
CA PHE A 205 -28.55 12.54 -12.10
C PHE A 205 -29.53 12.37 -13.26
N THR A 206 -29.63 13.37 -14.14
CA THR A 206 -30.54 13.34 -15.30
C THR A 206 -30.21 12.16 -16.21
N HIS A 207 -28.93 11.98 -16.57
CA HIS A 207 -28.50 10.86 -17.39
C HIS A 207 -28.79 9.51 -16.74
N PHE A 208 -28.48 9.37 -15.44
CA PHE A 208 -28.73 8.12 -14.73
C PHE A 208 -30.23 7.80 -14.66
N ASN A 209 -31.07 8.79 -14.37
CA ASN A 209 -32.52 8.62 -14.26
C ASN A 209 -33.18 8.32 -15.61
N GLU A 210 -32.70 8.93 -16.69
CA GLU A 210 -33.15 8.62 -18.05
C GLU A 210 -32.86 7.15 -18.39
N MET A 211 -31.64 6.67 -18.10
CA MET A 211 -31.23 5.29 -18.32
C MET A 211 -32.03 4.27 -17.50
N HIS A 212 -32.61 4.71 -16.38
CA HIS A 212 -33.46 3.90 -15.50
C HIS A 212 -34.97 4.13 -15.73
N GLY A 213 -35.34 4.79 -16.84
CA GLY A 213 -36.74 4.95 -17.24
C GLY A 213 -37.53 5.95 -16.38
N LYS A 214 -36.87 6.77 -15.56
CA LYS A 214 -37.48 7.86 -14.79
C LYS A 214 -37.65 9.15 -15.60
N GLY A 215 -37.07 9.19 -16.80
CA GLY A 215 -37.08 10.35 -17.69
C GLY A 215 -35.99 11.38 -17.34
N GLU A 216 -36.08 12.55 -17.97
CA GLU A 216 -35.13 13.65 -17.82
C GLU A 216 -35.33 14.43 -16.51
N ILE A 217 -35.18 13.75 -15.38
CA ILE A 217 -35.32 14.34 -14.04
C ILE A 217 -33.99 14.34 -13.30
N ARG A 218 -33.73 15.45 -12.61
CA ARG A 218 -32.60 15.59 -11.67
C ARG A 218 -32.88 14.82 -10.38
N TYR A 219 -31.93 14.85 -9.46
CA TYR A 219 -32.14 14.37 -8.09
C TYR A 219 -33.47 14.87 -7.51
N GLN A 220 -34.25 13.96 -6.91
CA GLN A 220 -35.46 14.28 -6.18
C GLN A 220 -35.25 14.06 -4.68
N GLN A 221 -35.79 14.96 -3.87
CA GLN A 221 -35.70 14.85 -2.41
C GLN A 221 -36.25 13.52 -1.90
N GLY A 222 -35.52 12.87 -0.99
CA GLY A 222 -35.86 11.55 -0.46
C GLY A 222 -35.30 10.37 -1.28
N GLU A 223 -34.71 10.62 -2.45
CA GLU A 223 -33.88 9.61 -3.11
C GLU A 223 -32.56 9.46 -2.33
N ARG A 224 -32.25 8.24 -1.92
CA ARG A 224 -31.10 7.98 -1.04
C ARG A 224 -29.83 7.65 -1.84
N ILE A 225 -28.68 8.05 -1.29
CA ILE A 225 -27.35 7.79 -1.85
C ILE A 225 -26.55 6.92 -0.88
N ALA A 226 -26.08 5.77 -1.36
CA ALA A 226 -25.13 4.94 -0.63
C ALA A 226 -23.72 5.10 -1.20
N ILE A 227 -22.76 5.44 -0.34
CA ILE A 227 -21.35 5.63 -0.69
C ILE A 227 -20.57 4.42 -0.18
N LYS A 228 -20.21 3.50 -1.07
CA LYS A 228 -19.40 2.32 -0.74
C LYS A 228 -17.93 2.72 -0.65
N ILE A 229 -17.43 2.85 0.57
CA ILE A 229 -16.00 3.07 0.86
C ILE A 229 -15.27 1.74 1.03
N ASN A 230 -13.98 1.69 0.74
CA ASN A 230 -13.16 0.51 0.98
C ASN A 230 -12.41 0.60 2.32
N MET A 231 -12.85 -0.16 3.32
CA MET A 231 -12.16 -0.26 4.62
C MET A 231 -11.44 -1.60 4.80
N ASN A 232 -10.94 -2.16 3.69
CA ASN A 232 -10.51 -3.55 3.66
C ASN A 232 -9.50 -3.91 4.75
N ASN A 233 -8.60 -3.02 5.19
CA ASN A 233 -7.57 -3.36 6.19
C ASN A 233 -8.02 -3.14 7.64
N CYS A 234 -9.24 -2.66 7.86
CA CYS A 234 -9.78 -2.34 9.18
C CYS A 234 -10.33 -3.57 9.93
N TRP A 235 -9.75 -4.76 9.74
CA TRP A 235 -10.21 -6.02 10.37
C TRP A 235 -10.06 -6.02 11.90
N SER A 236 -8.93 -5.50 12.37
CA SER A 236 -8.69 -5.29 13.79
C SER A 236 -8.84 -3.82 14.06
N TYR A 237 -9.86 -3.49 14.83
CA TYR A 237 -10.35 -2.13 15.01
C TYR A 237 -10.05 -1.57 16.40
N GLY A 238 -9.70 -2.41 17.39
CA GLY A 238 -9.52 -1.95 18.78
C GLY A 238 -10.84 -1.51 19.41
N ASN A 239 -10.84 -1.20 20.72
CA ASN A 239 -12.09 -0.90 21.44
C ASN A 239 -12.14 0.56 21.93
N PRO A 240 -13.07 1.42 21.46
CA PRO A 240 -13.97 1.26 20.31
C PRO A 240 -13.40 1.97 19.07
N TYR A 241 -12.79 1.21 18.17
CA TYR A 241 -12.31 1.63 16.84
C TYR A 241 -11.04 2.50 16.84
N THR A 242 -10.18 2.28 17.83
CA THR A 242 -8.94 3.05 18.09
C THR A 242 -7.70 2.50 17.39
N ARG A 243 -7.77 1.37 16.69
CA ARG A 243 -6.60 0.83 15.99
C ARG A 243 -6.27 1.70 14.77
N GLU A 244 -4.99 2.05 14.70
CA GLU A 244 -4.40 2.91 13.69
C GLU A 244 -3.20 2.20 13.07
N ASP A 245 -3.14 2.20 11.75
CA ASP A 245 -2.01 1.70 10.99
C ASP A 245 -1.83 2.49 9.68
N ASN A 246 -0.80 2.13 8.93
CA ASN A 246 -0.44 2.75 7.65
C ASN A 246 -0.91 1.92 6.45
N ASP A 247 -1.78 0.93 6.67
CA ASP A 247 -2.40 0.23 5.56
C ASP A 247 -3.33 1.20 4.82
N ARG A 248 -3.36 1.08 3.49
CA ARG A 248 -4.10 2.02 2.63
C ARG A 248 -5.55 1.59 2.54
N ASP A 249 -6.47 2.46 2.96
CA ASP A 249 -7.92 2.33 2.84
C ASP A 249 -8.50 3.58 2.15
N ALA A 250 -9.82 3.74 2.10
CA ALA A 250 -10.43 4.91 1.47
C ALA A 250 -9.95 6.23 2.12
N SER A 251 -9.64 7.23 1.28
CA SER A 251 -9.19 8.54 1.76
C SER A 251 -10.36 9.33 2.37
N PRO A 252 -10.27 9.77 3.64
CA PRO A 252 -11.32 10.58 4.26
C PRO A 252 -11.45 11.95 3.58
N TYR A 253 -10.37 12.47 2.97
CA TYR A 253 -10.35 13.77 2.30
C TYR A 253 -11.08 13.76 0.96
N VAL A 254 -11.02 12.63 0.23
CA VAL A 254 -11.80 12.42 -1.00
C VAL A 254 -13.28 12.27 -0.67
N VAL A 255 -13.60 11.50 0.39
CA VAL A 255 -14.98 11.33 0.86
C VAL A 255 -15.57 12.65 1.37
N LYS A 256 -14.79 13.45 2.11
CA LYS A 256 -15.21 14.79 2.53
C LYS A 256 -15.45 15.72 1.33
N ALA A 257 -14.58 15.70 0.31
CA ALA A 257 -14.78 16.48 -0.91
C ALA A 257 -16.08 16.07 -1.63
N LEU A 258 -16.38 14.77 -1.68
CA LEU A 258 -17.64 14.26 -2.21
C LEU A 258 -18.85 14.74 -1.38
N LEU A 259 -18.80 14.67 -0.05
CA LEU A 259 -19.89 15.14 0.80
C LEU A 259 -20.16 16.64 0.62
N ARG A 260 -19.11 17.47 0.56
CA ARG A 260 -19.23 18.91 0.26
C ARG A 260 -19.94 19.14 -1.08
N GLN A 261 -19.62 18.31 -2.08
CA GLN A 261 -20.23 18.39 -3.41
C GLN A 261 -21.70 17.95 -3.39
N LEU A 262 -22.03 16.82 -2.76
CA LEU A 262 -23.41 16.34 -2.68
C LEU A 262 -24.29 17.29 -1.86
N VAL A 263 -23.85 17.69 -0.68
CA VAL A 263 -24.67 18.48 0.26
C VAL A 263 -24.73 19.95 -0.15
N ASN A 264 -23.58 20.59 -0.38
CA ASN A 264 -23.54 22.05 -0.59
C ASN A 264 -23.78 22.46 -2.05
N VAL A 265 -23.49 21.57 -3.01
CA VAL A 265 -23.62 21.86 -4.45
C VAL A 265 -24.80 21.13 -5.06
N ALA A 266 -24.92 19.81 -4.94
CA ALA A 266 -26.06 19.09 -5.50
C ALA A 266 -27.35 19.31 -4.69
N GLY A 267 -27.24 19.68 -3.42
CA GLY A 267 -28.39 19.93 -2.55
C GLY A 267 -29.04 18.66 -2.02
N VAL A 268 -28.28 17.57 -1.93
CA VAL A 268 -28.73 16.30 -1.33
C VAL A 268 -28.82 16.48 0.18
N PRO A 269 -29.98 16.20 0.81
CA PRO A 269 -30.12 16.21 2.26
C PRO A 269 -29.14 15.24 2.92
N GLN A 270 -28.58 15.61 4.07
CA GLN A 270 -27.55 14.79 4.73
C GLN A 270 -28.11 13.44 5.17
N GLU A 271 -29.36 13.42 5.63
CA GLU A 271 -30.13 12.24 6.05
C GLU A 271 -30.38 11.23 4.92
N ASP A 272 -30.26 11.66 3.66
CA ASP A 272 -30.40 10.79 2.49
C ASP A 272 -29.06 10.15 2.08
N ILE A 273 -27.95 10.45 2.77
CA ILE A 273 -26.62 9.95 2.46
C ILE A 273 -26.16 8.93 3.51
N THR A 274 -25.78 7.73 3.06
CA THR A 274 -25.14 6.70 3.90
C THR A 274 -23.76 6.36 3.36
N ILE A 275 -22.71 6.59 4.16
CA ILE A 275 -21.37 6.05 3.92
C ILE A 275 -21.30 4.66 4.54
N TYR A 276 -20.88 3.65 3.79
CA TYR A 276 -20.90 2.29 4.30
C TYR A 276 -19.75 1.36 3.86
N ASP A 277 -19.48 0.38 4.71
CA ASP A 277 -18.84 -0.90 4.38
C ASP A 277 -19.49 -2.00 5.22
N ALA A 278 -20.23 -2.91 4.59
CA ALA A 278 -20.97 -3.95 5.33
C ALA A 278 -20.05 -5.06 5.86
N SER A 279 -18.79 -5.10 5.42
CA SER A 279 -17.83 -6.15 5.78
C SER A 279 -16.78 -5.70 6.81
N ARG A 280 -16.61 -4.40 7.02
CA ARG A 280 -15.54 -3.82 7.85
C ARG A 280 -16.09 -2.72 8.75
N PRO A 281 -15.51 -2.51 9.94
CA PRO A 281 -15.80 -1.34 10.76
C PRO A 281 -15.22 -0.08 10.12
N ILE A 282 -15.85 1.07 10.39
CA ILE A 282 -15.34 2.39 9.99
C ILE A 282 -14.50 2.95 11.15
N PRO A 283 -13.17 3.05 11.03
CA PRO A 283 -12.29 3.41 12.14
C PRO A 283 -12.39 4.89 12.55
N ASN A 284 -12.01 5.20 13.79
CA ASN A 284 -12.06 6.58 14.31
C ASN A 284 -11.24 7.57 13.48
N TRP A 285 -10.06 7.16 13.01
CA TRP A 285 -9.17 8.02 12.22
C TRP A 285 -9.84 8.51 10.93
N PHE A 286 -10.67 7.66 10.31
CA PHE A 286 -11.44 7.99 9.12
C PHE A 286 -12.69 8.79 9.49
N TYR A 287 -13.52 8.25 10.39
CA TYR A 287 -14.80 8.85 10.77
C TYR A 287 -14.62 10.30 11.22
N ASN A 288 -13.69 10.56 12.14
CA ASN A 288 -13.51 11.90 12.71
C ASN A 288 -13.09 12.91 11.64
N ARG A 289 -12.25 12.49 10.68
CA ARG A 289 -11.80 13.35 9.57
C ARG A 289 -12.90 13.62 8.56
N VAL A 290 -13.86 12.73 8.38
CA VAL A 290 -15.02 12.99 7.51
C VAL A 290 -16.06 13.83 8.25
N TYR A 291 -16.33 13.52 9.52
CA TYR A 291 -17.41 14.08 10.33
C TYR A 291 -17.19 15.54 10.75
N TYR A 292 -15.96 15.91 11.16
CA TYR A 292 -15.64 17.27 11.63
C TYR A 292 -15.03 18.13 10.52
N GLU A 293 -15.26 19.44 10.53
CA GLU A 293 -14.68 20.39 9.57
C GLU A 293 -13.15 20.27 9.48
N GLU A 294 -12.50 20.20 10.64
CA GLU A 294 -11.07 19.96 10.82
C GLU A 294 -10.86 18.90 11.92
N TYR A 295 -9.90 17.99 11.70
CA TYR A 295 -9.51 17.00 12.70
C TYR A 295 -8.04 16.59 12.55
N PRO A 296 -7.27 16.52 13.65
CA PRO A 296 -7.64 16.88 15.02
C PRO A 296 -7.80 18.40 15.21
N ALA A 297 -8.65 18.80 16.17
CA ALA A 297 -8.84 20.21 16.56
C ALA A 297 -9.20 20.28 18.06
N ASP A 298 -8.87 21.40 18.73
CA ASP A 298 -9.17 21.61 20.16
C ASP A 298 -10.67 21.68 20.45
N SER A 299 -11.46 22.18 19.50
CA SER A 299 -12.93 22.25 19.58
C SER A 299 -13.51 21.91 18.20
N PRO A 300 -13.62 20.61 17.88
CA PRO A 300 -14.01 20.18 16.55
C PRO A 300 -15.51 20.44 16.31
N VAL A 301 -15.82 21.02 15.15
CA VAL A 301 -17.19 21.37 14.73
C VAL A 301 -17.69 20.31 13.74
N PRO A 302 -18.84 19.65 13.98
CA PRO A 302 -19.42 18.71 13.02
C PRO A 302 -19.79 19.42 11.72
N GLU A 303 -19.31 18.91 10.58
CA GLU A 303 -19.60 19.49 9.26
C GLU A 303 -20.87 18.90 8.66
N PHE A 304 -21.05 17.58 8.78
CA PHE A 304 -22.18 16.84 8.21
C PHE A 304 -22.86 15.91 9.23
N PRO A 305 -23.45 16.45 10.32
CA PRO A 305 -23.99 15.65 11.41
C PRO A 305 -25.18 14.76 11.04
N GLY A 306 -25.85 15.02 9.90
CA GLY A 306 -26.97 14.21 9.42
C GLY A 306 -26.57 13.02 8.53
N VAL A 307 -25.29 12.90 8.13
CA VAL A 307 -24.82 11.80 7.28
C VAL A 307 -24.69 10.52 8.12
N HIS A 308 -25.22 9.42 7.58
CA HIS A 308 -25.16 8.11 8.22
C HIS A 308 -23.83 7.41 7.93
N PHE A 309 -23.23 6.78 8.95
CA PHE A 309 -22.05 5.93 8.80
C PHE A 309 -22.42 4.50 9.22
N ALA A 310 -22.59 3.60 8.26
CA ALA A 310 -23.03 2.23 8.51
C ALA A 310 -21.88 1.23 8.29
N ASP A 311 -21.60 0.40 9.28
CA ASP A 311 -20.52 -0.58 9.23
C ASP A 311 -20.94 -1.96 9.71
N SER A 312 -20.07 -2.96 9.59
CA SER A 312 -20.38 -4.37 9.92
C SER A 312 -20.77 -4.62 11.39
N THR A 313 -20.55 -3.65 12.27
CA THR A 313 -20.51 -3.83 13.72
C THR A 313 -21.33 -2.81 14.51
N GLY A 314 -21.38 -1.53 14.10
CA GLY A 314 -22.07 -0.44 14.80
C GLY A 314 -21.62 -0.23 16.25
N GLY A 315 -20.35 -0.52 16.52
CA GLY A 315 -19.77 -0.70 17.86
C GLY A 315 -19.10 0.53 18.44
N ALA A 316 -19.16 1.68 17.77
CA ALA A 316 -18.53 2.91 18.24
C ALA A 316 -19.39 4.15 17.93
N PRO A 317 -19.26 5.25 18.69
CA PRO A 317 -20.19 6.38 18.62
C PRO A 317 -20.31 6.98 17.21
N GLY A 318 -21.54 7.12 16.71
CA GLY A 318 -21.80 7.64 15.36
C GLY A 318 -21.65 6.61 14.24
N ARG A 319 -21.35 5.34 14.54
CA ARG A 319 -21.39 4.23 13.57
C ARG A 319 -22.61 3.37 13.85
N GLU A 320 -23.43 3.19 12.83
CA GLU A 320 -24.59 2.33 12.81
C GLU A 320 -24.18 0.93 12.34
N LYS A 321 -24.85 -0.11 12.85
CA LYS A 321 -24.67 -1.46 12.32
C LYS A 321 -25.53 -1.60 11.08
N VAL A 322 -24.96 -2.10 9.98
CA VAL A 322 -25.75 -2.46 8.78
C VAL A 322 -26.89 -3.41 9.15
N VAL A 323 -28.05 -3.18 8.53
CA VAL A 323 -29.28 -3.95 8.78
C VAL A 323 -29.56 -4.82 7.55
N ALA A 324 -29.84 -6.10 7.75
CA ALA A 324 -30.17 -7.01 6.66
C ALA A 324 -31.50 -6.63 5.99
N SER A 325 -31.53 -6.64 4.66
CA SER A 325 -32.77 -6.58 3.86
C SER A 325 -33.29 -7.99 3.56
N THR A 326 -34.38 -8.06 2.80
CA THR A 326 -34.88 -9.32 2.20
C THR A 326 -34.20 -9.67 0.88
N GLU A 327 -33.48 -8.72 0.26
CA GLU A 327 -32.84 -8.90 -1.03
C GLU A 327 -31.52 -9.67 -0.91
N LYS A 328 -31.22 -10.43 -1.97
CA LYS A 328 -30.05 -11.29 -2.02
C LYS A 328 -29.38 -11.20 -3.38
N ILE A 329 -28.05 -11.34 -3.37
CA ILE A 329 -27.27 -11.64 -4.56
C ILE A 329 -27.05 -13.15 -4.66
N TYR A 330 -27.24 -13.68 -5.86
CA TYR A 330 -27.00 -15.06 -6.23
C TYR A 330 -25.80 -15.11 -7.18
N PHE A 331 -24.69 -15.66 -6.70
CA PHE A 331 -23.48 -15.80 -7.50
C PHE A 331 -23.54 -17.04 -8.39
N ALA A 332 -22.82 -17.02 -9.50
CA ALA A 332 -22.83 -18.12 -10.47
C ALA A 332 -22.24 -19.44 -9.92
N ASP A 333 -21.45 -19.38 -8.84
CA ASP A 333 -20.93 -20.54 -8.12
C ASP A 333 -21.96 -21.18 -7.16
N GLY A 334 -23.15 -20.60 -7.05
CA GLY A 334 -24.22 -21.02 -6.14
C GLY A 334 -24.19 -20.36 -4.77
N THR A 335 -23.18 -19.51 -4.49
CA THR A 335 -23.10 -18.74 -3.25
C THR A 335 -24.23 -17.69 -3.21
N VAL A 336 -24.86 -17.50 -2.05
CA VAL A 336 -25.95 -16.53 -1.86
C VAL A 336 -25.63 -15.59 -0.71
N ARG A 337 -25.78 -14.28 -0.91
CA ARG A 337 -25.49 -13.26 0.10
C ARG A 337 -26.62 -12.27 0.29
N THR A 338 -26.80 -11.80 1.52
CA THR A 338 -27.86 -10.87 1.90
C THR A 338 -27.36 -9.43 1.77
N LEU A 339 -28.12 -8.60 1.06
CA LEU A 339 -27.81 -7.18 0.92
C LEU A 339 -28.33 -6.39 2.14
N PRO A 340 -27.62 -5.35 2.59
CA PRO A 340 -28.11 -4.48 3.65
C PRO A 340 -29.14 -3.47 3.12
N THR A 341 -30.00 -2.96 4.01
CA THR A 341 -31.04 -1.99 3.68
C THR A 341 -30.48 -0.70 3.07
N CYS A 342 -29.32 -0.23 3.55
CA CYS A 342 -28.67 0.95 2.98
C CYS A 342 -28.30 0.78 1.49
N VAL A 343 -28.15 -0.45 0.99
CA VAL A 343 -27.89 -0.74 -0.43
C VAL A 343 -29.21 -0.86 -1.18
N THR A 344 -30.18 -1.60 -0.64
CA THR A 344 -31.44 -1.87 -1.34
C THR A 344 -32.38 -0.66 -1.38
N GLU A 345 -32.33 0.19 -0.34
CA GLU A 345 -33.14 1.41 -0.24
C GLU A 345 -32.46 2.62 -0.87
N ALA A 346 -31.18 2.52 -1.23
CA ALA A 346 -30.52 3.56 -2.02
C ALA A 346 -31.08 3.58 -3.44
N GLU A 347 -31.23 4.78 -3.99
CA GLU A 347 -31.48 4.96 -5.41
C GLU A 347 -30.16 5.00 -6.20
N TYR A 348 -29.14 5.61 -5.59
CA TYR A 348 -27.84 5.83 -6.20
C TYR A 348 -26.73 5.23 -5.36
N ILE A 349 -25.79 4.53 -5.99
CA ILE A 349 -24.57 4.04 -5.36
C ILE A 349 -23.36 4.78 -5.94
N ILE A 350 -22.52 5.31 -5.06
CA ILE A 350 -21.20 5.85 -5.39
C ILE A 350 -20.15 4.87 -4.88
N ASN A 351 -19.32 4.35 -5.78
CA ASN A 351 -18.28 3.38 -5.46
C ASN A 351 -16.92 4.09 -5.32
N ILE A 352 -16.36 4.06 -4.10
CA ILE A 352 -15.02 4.60 -3.80
C ILE A 352 -14.05 3.45 -3.54
N PRO A 353 -13.40 2.91 -4.60
CA PRO A 353 -12.45 1.83 -4.45
C PRO A 353 -11.15 2.30 -3.80
N LEU A 354 -10.36 1.29 -3.46
CA LEU A 354 -8.97 1.44 -3.07
C LEU A 354 -8.08 0.95 -4.21
N LEU A 355 -7.27 1.82 -4.79
CA LEU A 355 -6.35 1.50 -5.88
C LEU A 355 -5.00 1.03 -5.33
N LYS A 356 -4.85 -0.27 -5.09
CA LYS A 356 -3.59 -0.84 -4.59
C LYS A 356 -3.29 -2.23 -5.11
N MET A 357 -2.01 -2.63 -5.04
CA MET A 357 -1.63 -4.03 -5.22
C MET A 357 -2.26 -4.88 -4.12
N HIS A 358 -2.85 -6.00 -4.51
CA HIS A 358 -3.33 -7.02 -3.61
C HIS A 358 -2.23 -8.07 -3.40
N PRO A 359 -1.91 -8.45 -2.15
CA PRO A 359 -0.77 -9.33 -1.87
C PRO A 359 -0.96 -10.76 -2.39
N ILE A 360 -2.21 -11.19 -2.61
CA ILE A 360 -2.54 -12.51 -3.14
C ILE A 360 -2.47 -12.48 -4.67
N ASN A 361 -1.73 -13.44 -5.24
CA ASN A 361 -1.64 -13.75 -6.69
C ASN A 361 -1.26 -12.58 -7.61
N ASN A 362 -0.49 -11.60 -7.11
CA ASN A 362 -0.14 -10.38 -7.86
C ASN A 362 -1.36 -9.58 -8.35
N GLY A 363 -2.49 -9.68 -7.63
CA GLY A 363 -3.72 -9.01 -7.99
C GLY A 363 -3.71 -7.51 -7.70
N VAL A 364 -4.82 -6.86 -8.02
CA VAL A 364 -5.07 -5.45 -7.70
C VAL A 364 -6.43 -5.29 -7.03
N THR A 365 -6.56 -4.27 -6.19
CA THR A 365 -7.84 -3.77 -5.68
C THR A 365 -8.26 -2.61 -6.56
N LEU A 366 -9.49 -2.67 -7.07
CA LEU A 366 -10.11 -1.73 -8.02
C LEU A 366 -11.63 -1.69 -7.79
N SER A 367 -12.37 -0.89 -8.57
CA SER A 367 -13.82 -0.67 -8.50
C SER A 367 -14.66 -1.94 -8.31
N GLY A 368 -14.48 -2.96 -9.16
CA GLY A 368 -15.26 -4.20 -9.05
C GLY A 368 -14.97 -4.98 -7.77
N LYS A 369 -13.75 -4.91 -7.23
CA LYS A 369 -13.38 -5.57 -5.98
C LYS A 369 -13.95 -4.86 -4.75
N ASN A 370 -14.15 -3.55 -4.80
CA ASN A 370 -14.73 -2.81 -3.66
C ASN A 370 -16.15 -3.27 -3.29
N MET A 371 -16.89 -3.81 -4.26
CA MET A 371 -18.23 -4.35 -4.05
C MET A 371 -18.26 -5.63 -3.20
N PHE A 372 -17.11 -6.24 -2.89
CA PHE A 372 -17.07 -7.40 -2.00
C PHE A 372 -17.52 -7.09 -0.56
N GLY A 373 -17.56 -5.80 -0.17
CA GLY A 373 -18.07 -5.35 1.12
C GLY A 373 -19.52 -4.86 1.10
N THR A 374 -20.31 -5.25 0.09
CA THR A 374 -21.70 -4.78 -0.09
C THR A 374 -22.75 -5.72 0.50
N TRP A 375 -22.35 -6.86 1.09
CA TRP A 375 -23.25 -7.83 1.72
C TRP A 375 -22.88 -8.12 3.17
N MET A 376 -23.78 -8.81 3.87
CA MET A 376 -23.74 -8.99 5.32
C MET A 376 -22.83 -10.15 5.79
N GLU A 377 -22.75 -11.22 5.01
CA GLU A 377 -22.00 -12.42 5.38
C GLU A 377 -20.48 -12.30 5.09
N PRO A 378 -19.64 -13.19 5.66
CA PRO A 378 -18.20 -13.20 5.41
C PRO A 378 -17.84 -13.23 3.92
N VAL A 379 -16.79 -12.47 3.59
CA VAL A 379 -16.31 -12.32 2.21
C VAL A 379 -15.50 -13.55 1.78
N GLU A 380 -14.88 -14.24 2.74
CA GLU A 380 -13.94 -15.33 2.55
C GLU A 380 -14.54 -16.51 1.77
N ASP A 381 -15.83 -16.74 1.94
CA ASP A 381 -16.56 -17.80 1.27
C ASP A 381 -16.63 -17.62 -0.26
N ILE A 382 -16.50 -16.40 -0.79
CA ILE A 382 -16.48 -16.14 -2.25
C ILE A 382 -15.06 -16.24 -2.83
N HIS A 383 -14.03 -16.39 -1.99
CA HIS A 383 -12.64 -16.44 -2.46
C HIS A 383 -12.37 -17.57 -3.47
N PRO A 384 -12.87 -18.81 -3.29
CA PRO A 384 -12.67 -19.87 -4.28
C PRO A 384 -13.22 -19.50 -5.67
N TYR A 385 -14.38 -18.85 -5.72
CA TYR A 385 -14.97 -18.37 -6.98
C TYR A 385 -14.17 -17.19 -7.56
N HIS A 386 -13.72 -16.25 -6.73
CA HIS A 386 -12.84 -15.17 -7.16
C HIS A 386 -11.52 -15.69 -7.75
N GLU A 387 -10.90 -16.69 -7.13
CA GLU A 387 -9.68 -17.34 -7.63
C GLU A 387 -9.93 -18.07 -8.93
N SER A 388 -11.05 -18.79 -9.05
CA SER A 388 -11.47 -19.44 -10.30
C SER A 388 -11.60 -18.45 -11.46
N GLY A 389 -12.15 -17.26 -11.20
CA GLY A 389 -12.29 -16.18 -12.20
C GLY A 389 -10.97 -15.55 -12.67
N GLN A 390 -9.83 -15.91 -12.07
CA GLN A 390 -8.50 -15.50 -12.58
C GLN A 390 -8.06 -16.34 -13.79
N ILE A 391 -8.78 -17.42 -14.10
CA ILE A 391 -8.55 -18.27 -15.27
C ILE A 391 -9.41 -17.76 -16.43
N MET A 392 -8.77 -17.45 -17.55
CA MET A 392 -9.46 -16.97 -18.75
C MET A 392 -10.58 -17.94 -19.18
N GLY A 393 -11.79 -17.38 -19.38
CA GLY A 393 -12.98 -18.14 -19.76
C GLY A 393 -13.89 -18.54 -18.59
N ASN A 394 -13.39 -18.48 -17.35
CA ASN A 394 -14.22 -18.72 -16.18
C ASN A 394 -15.07 -17.48 -15.83
N PRO A 395 -16.27 -17.66 -15.26
CA PRO A 395 -17.03 -16.56 -14.69
C PRO A 395 -16.28 -15.98 -13.47
N ALA A 396 -16.56 -14.72 -13.15
CA ALA A 396 -15.95 -14.02 -12.03
C ALA A 396 -17.02 -13.29 -11.22
N PRO A 397 -16.93 -13.28 -9.88
CA PRO A 397 -17.93 -12.66 -9.01
C PRO A 397 -18.14 -11.17 -9.28
N GLN A 398 -17.15 -10.48 -9.86
CA GLN A 398 -17.27 -9.08 -10.28
C GLN A 398 -18.37 -8.89 -11.34
N VAL A 399 -18.56 -9.86 -12.24
CA VAL A 399 -19.62 -9.82 -13.25
C VAL A 399 -20.98 -9.90 -12.56
N ASP A 400 -21.15 -10.85 -11.64
CA ASP A 400 -22.40 -11.01 -10.89
C ASP A 400 -22.73 -9.74 -10.08
N LEU A 401 -21.74 -9.12 -9.45
CA LEU A 401 -21.90 -7.88 -8.70
C LEU A 401 -22.28 -6.69 -9.58
N LEU A 402 -21.63 -6.53 -10.73
CA LEU A 402 -21.87 -5.41 -11.65
C LEU A 402 -23.15 -5.60 -12.48
N CYS A 403 -23.63 -6.83 -12.64
CA CYS A 403 -24.90 -7.12 -13.30
C CYS A 403 -26.09 -7.13 -12.33
N HIS A 404 -25.86 -7.12 -11.01
CA HIS A 404 -26.93 -7.13 -10.03
C HIS A 404 -27.67 -5.77 -10.00
N GLU A 405 -28.99 -5.79 -10.10
CA GLU A 405 -29.85 -4.60 -10.16
C GLU A 405 -29.62 -3.66 -8.96
N GLN A 406 -29.58 -4.21 -7.74
CA GLN A 406 -29.38 -3.44 -6.51
C GLN A 406 -27.94 -2.94 -6.28
N ILE A 407 -26.96 -3.35 -7.10
CA ILE A 407 -25.55 -3.01 -6.90
C ILE A 407 -25.03 -2.30 -8.14
N GLY A 408 -24.69 -3.05 -9.20
CA GLY A 408 -24.21 -2.49 -10.44
C GLY A 408 -25.26 -1.65 -11.16
N GLY A 409 -26.54 -2.06 -11.15
CA GLY A 409 -27.64 -1.27 -11.70
C GLY A 409 -27.76 0.11 -11.04
N LYS A 410 -27.58 0.17 -9.72
CA LYS A 410 -27.64 1.42 -8.95
C LYS A 410 -26.34 2.24 -8.94
N THR A 411 -25.22 1.69 -9.43
CA THR A 411 -23.92 2.38 -9.35
C THR A 411 -23.78 3.39 -10.48
N PHE A 412 -23.86 4.69 -10.16
CA PHE A 412 -23.79 5.75 -11.16
C PHE A 412 -22.44 6.48 -11.22
N LEU A 413 -21.61 6.37 -10.16
CA LEU A 413 -20.31 7.02 -10.11
C LEU A 413 -19.26 6.10 -9.47
N TYR A 414 -18.10 6.01 -10.13
CA TYR A 414 -16.89 5.39 -9.61
C TYR A 414 -15.83 6.48 -9.38
N LEU A 415 -15.30 6.58 -8.16
CA LEU A 415 -14.39 7.64 -7.75
C LEU A 415 -13.20 7.06 -6.99
N GLY A 416 -12.00 7.09 -7.57
CA GLY A 416 -10.80 6.47 -6.99
C GLY A 416 -9.56 7.33 -7.06
#